data_AF-A0A1V5VKB1-F1
#
_entry.id   AF-A0A1V5VKB1-F1
#
_cell.length_a   1.000
_cell.length_b   1.000
_cell.length_c   1.000
_cell.angle_alpha   90.00
_cell.angle_beta   90.00
_cell.angle_gamma   90.00
#
_symmetry.space_group_name_H-M   'P 1'
#
loop_
_entity.id
_entity.type
_entity.pdbx_description
1 polymer ?
#
loop_
_entity_poly.entity_id
_entity_poly.type
_entity_poly.pdbx_seq_one_letter_code
_entity_poly.pdbx_strand_id
1 'polypeptide(L)'
;MEDPYSKAMDAIFALETGDLLKRGAVKEFYLILTRIVRGYLTEVFNVNIIDMTTSETVRELKTAGIVKKDLSICRDFFVFADLVKFAKHIPSDSDISSSLEEAKEIIQLGHVDSCPPQIPVKNFQENK
;
A
#
# COMPACT_ATOMS: atom_id res chain seq x y z
N MET A 1 -22.29 2.45 -4.87
CA MET A 1 -20.92 2.25 -5.35
C MET A 1 -20.03 2.68 -4.22
N GLU A 2 -19.37 1.74 -3.56
CA GLU A 2 -18.36 2.08 -2.54
C GLU A 2 -17.16 2.66 -3.27
N ASP A 3 -16.71 3.81 -2.81
CA ASP A 3 -15.50 4.46 -3.32
C ASP A 3 -14.27 3.70 -2.78
N PRO A 4 -13.26 3.38 -3.62
CA PRO A 4 -12.10 2.60 -3.21
C PRO A 4 -11.32 3.28 -2.07
N TYR A 5 -11.34 4.62 -2.02
CA TYR A 5 -10.70 5.38 -0.95
C TYR A 5 -11.46 5.18 0.37
N SER A 6 -12.80 5.26 0.36
CA SER A 6 -13.62 4.97 1.55
C SER A 6 -13.35 3.57 2.08
N LYS A 7 -13.36 2.56 1.20
CA LYS A 7 -13.10 1.16 1.56
C LYS A 7 -11.72 0.96 2.19
N ALA A 8 -10.69 1.61 1.64
CA ALA A 8 -9.34 1.51 2.16
C ALA A 8 -9.18 2.23 3.51
N MET A 9 -9.80 3.40 3.67
CA MET A 9 -9.83 4.14 4.94
C MET A 9 -10.53 3.37 6.05
N ASP A 10 -11.69 2.78 5.76
CA ASP A 10 -12.42 1.96 6.73
C ASP A 10 -11.60 0.73 7.15
N ALA A 11 -10.88 0.11 6.22
CA ALA A 11 -10.01 -1.01 6.52
C ALA A 11 -8.81 -0.62 7.39
N ILE A 12 -8.19 0.55 7.14
CA ILE A 12 -7.14 1.10 8.01
C ILE A 12 -7.68 1.40 9.41
N PHE A 13 -8.86 2.03 9.49
CA PHE A 13 -9.48 2.36 10.77
C PHE A 13 -9.80 1.10 11.59
N ALA A 14 -10.34 0.06 10.94
CA ALA A 14 -10.57 -1.24 11.57
C ALA A 14 -9.26 -1.90 12.04
N LEU A 15 -8.17 -1.72 11.29
CA LEU A 15 -6.85 -2.24 11.65
C LEU A 15 -6.25 -1.49 12.86
N GLU A 16 -6.38 -0.17 12.88
CA GLU A 16 -5.90 0.72 13.95
C GLU A 16 -6.68 0.50 15.26
N THR A 17 -8.00 0.37 15.18
CA THR A 17 -8.87 0.10 16.34
C THR A 17 -8.85 -1.35 16.80
N GLY A 18 -8.28 -2.24 15.99
CA GLY A 18 -8.15 -3.66 16.29
C GLY A 18 -7.19 -3.94 17.46
N ASP A 19 -7.29 -5.14 18.02
CA ASP A 19 -6.42 -5.57 19.13
C ASP A 19 -5.09 -6.20 18.68
N LEU A 20 -4.74 -6.18 17.38
CA LEU A 20 -3.52 -6.80 16.88
C LEU A 20 -2.27 -6.21 17.53
N LEU A 21 -2.18 -4.87 17.59
CA LEU A 21 -1.08 -4.18 18.25
C LEU A 21 -1.03 -4.49 19.75
N LYS A 22 -2.19 -4.52 20.43
CA LYS A 22 -2.30 -4.87 21.86
C LYS A 22 -1.88 -6.30 22.17
N ARG A 23 -2.07 -7.22 21.21
CA ARG A 23 -1.67 -8.63 21.31
C ARG A 23 -0.20 -8.85 20.91
N GLY A 24 0.53 -7.80 20.55
CA GLY A 24 1.90 -7.92 20.02
C GLY A 24 1.96 -8.52 18.61
N ALA A 25 0.83 -8.62 17.91
CA ALA A 25 0.72 -9.16 16.55
C ALA A 25 1.10 -8.12 15.49
N VAL A 26 2.23 -7.43 15.70
CA VAL A 26 2.74 -6.37 14.84
C VAL A 26 2.99 -6.89 13.42
N LYS A 27 3.51 -8.11 13.29
CA LYS A 27 3.73 -8.73 11.98
C LYS A 27 2.44 -8.89 11.17
N GLU A 28 1.36 -9.32 11.80
CA GLU A 28 0.05 -9.46 11.16
C GLU A 28 -0.53 -8.09 10.81
N PHE A 29 -0.34 -7.10 11.69
CA PHE A 29 -0.73 -5.72 11.43
C PHE A 29 -0.10 -5.20 10.13
N TYR A 30 1.23 -5.30 9.97
CA TYR A 30 1.90 -4.86 8.74
C TYR A 30 1.54 -5.70 7.51
N LEU A 31 1.23 -6.99 7.70
CA LEU A 31 0.75 -7.84 6.62
C LEU A 31 -0.61 -7.35 6.09
N ILE A 32 -1.53 -7.00 6.99
CA ILE A 32 -2.86 -6.48 6.59
C ILE A 32 -2.73 -5.06 6.03
N LEU A 33 -1.96 -4.18 6.67
CA LEU A 33 -1.76 -2.80 6.22
C LEU A 33 -1.23 -2.75 4.78
N THR A 34 -0.20 -3.54 4.47
CA THR A 34 0.34 -3.61 3.11
C THR A 34 -0.64 -4.19 2.09
N ARG A 35 -1.53 -5.10 2.50
CA ARG A 35 -2.58 -5.64 1.62
C ARG A 35 -3.66 -4.60 1.32
N ILE A 36 -4.06 -3.79 2.29
CA ILE A 36 -5.01 -2.70 2.10
C ILE A 36 -4.47 -1.70 1.09
N VAL A 37 -3.23 -1.22 1.30
CA VAL A 37 -2.58 -0.26 0.39
C VAL A 37 -2.43 -0.84 -1.01
N ARG A 38 -1.99 -2.10 -1.18
CA ARG A 38 -1.90 -2.75 -2.49
C ARG A 38 -3.25 -2.88 -3.18
N GLY A 39 -4.28 -3.31 -2.45
CA GLY A 39 -5.64 -3.43 -2.99
C GLY A 39 -6.18 -2.10 -3.49
N TYR A 40 -5.99 -1.04 -2.70
CA TYR A 40 -6.36 0.32 -3.10
C TYR A 40 -5.65 0.77 -4.38
N LEU A 41 -4.32 0.65 -4.40
CA LEU A 41 -3.51 1.04 -5.56
C LEU A 41 -3.86 0.20 -6.81
N THR A 42 -4.18 -1.08 -6.65
CA THR A 42 -4.67 -1.93 -7.74
C THR A 42 -6.00 -1.44 -8.31
N GLU A 43 -6.96 -1.07 -7.46
CA GLU A 43 -8.25 -0.56 -7.91
C GLU A 43 -8.14 0.83 -8.55
N VAL A 44 -7.33 1.74 -7.99
CA VAL A 44 -7.17 3.11 -8.49
C VAL A 44 -6.37 3.20 -9.79
N PHE A 45 -5.23 2.51 -9.85
CA PHE A 45 -4.34 2.56 -11.02
C PHE A 45 -4.63 1.45 -12.04
N ASN A 46 -5.56 0.55 -11.72
CA ASN A 46 -5.91 -0.62 -12.54
C ASN A 46 -4.67 -1.49 -12.88
N VAL A 47 -3.81 -1.71 -11.88
CA VAL A 47 -2.55 -2.47 -11.98
C VAL A 47 -2.57 -3.71 -11.08
N ASN A 48 -2.03 -4.84 -11.53
CA ASN A 48 -1.98 -6.05 -10.71
C ASN A 48 -0.68 -6.12 -9.88
N ILE A 49 -0.70 -5.50 -8.69
CA ILE A 49 0.45 -5.41 -7.77
C ILE A 49 0.23 -6.15 -6.44
N ILE A 50 -0.87 -6.89 -6.32
CA ILE A 50 -1.24 -7.61 -5.10
C ILE A 50 -0.17 -8.66 -4.74
N ASP A 51 0.31 -9.40 -5.74
CA ASP A 51 1.31 -10.47 -5.58
C ASP A 51 2.72 -10.08 -6.05
N MET A 52 2.92 -8.80 -6.42
CA MET A 52 4.22 -8.31 -6.87
C MET A 52 5.18 -8.05 -5.72
N THR A 53 6.48 -8.20 -5.96
CA THR A 53 7.49 -7.73 -5.00
C THR A 53 7.44 -6.22 -4.85
N THR A 54 7.99 -5.70 -3.75
CA THR A 54 8.09 -4.24 -3.51
C THR A 54 8.75 -3.51 -4.67
N SER A 55 9.83 -4.07 -5.23
CA SER A 55 10.53 -3.50 -6.40
C SER A 55 9.67 -3.47 -7.66
N GLU A 56 8.90 -4.53 -7.93
CA GLU A 56 7.98 -4.60 -9.07
C GLU A 56 6.81 -3.64 -8.91
N THR A 57 6.24 -3.57 -7.70
CA THR A 57 5.15 -2.64 -7.36
C THR A 57 5.56 -1.20 -7.66
N VAL A 58 6.73 -0.79 -7.18
CA VAL A 58 7.28 0.56 -7.43
C VAL A 58 7.49 0.80 -8.93
N ARG A 59 7.97 -0.20 -9.67
CA ARG A 59 8.14 -0.08 -11.12
C ARG A 59 6.80 0.09 -11.84
N GLU A 60 5.78 -0.66 -11.43
CA GLU A 60 4.45 -0.60 -12.02
C GLU A 60 3.76 0.73 -11.73
N LEU A 61 3.83 1.21 -10.47
CA LEU A 61 3.35 2.54 -10.08
C LEU A 61 4.08 3.67 -10.83
N LYS A 62 5.39 3.53 -11.04
CA LYS A 62 6.17 4.47 -11.87
C LYS A 62 5.67 4.47 -13.31
N THR A 63 5.38 3.28 -13.86
CA THR A 63 4.78 3.17 -15.18
C THR A 63 3.41 3.83 -15.17
N ALA A 64 2.57 3.61 -14.14
CA ALA A 64 1.24 4.18 -13.85
C ALA A 64 1.17 5.73 -13.90
N GLY A 65 2.31 6.41 -13.94
CA GLY A 65 2.37 7.87 -14.03
C GLY A 65 2.33 8.57 -12.68
N ILE A 66 2.51 7.83 -11.58
CA ILE A 66 2.63 8.42 -10.25
C ILE A 66 3.84 9.36 -10.19
N VAL A 67 3.71 10.50 -9.49
CA VAL A 67 4.83 11.43 -9.35
C VAL A 67 5.94 10.83 -8.49
N LYS A 68 7.19 11.23 -8.76
CA LYS A 68 8.37 10.67 -8.07
C LYS A 68 8.33 10.80 -6.55
N LYS A 69 7.68 11.85 -6.03
CA LYS A 69 7.57 12.09 -4.59
C LYS A 69 6.72 10.99 -3.93
N ASP A 70 5.51 10.78 -4.45
CA ASP A 70 4.55 9.78 -3.97
C ASP A 70 5.07 8.35 -4.17
N LEU A 71 5.81 8.12 -5.26
CA LEU A 71 6.51 6.86 -5.50
C LEU A 71 7.52 6.55 -4.38
N SER A 72 8.24 7.56 -3.89
CA SER A 72 9.20 7.37 -2.80
C SER A 72 8.47 6.96 -1.53
N ILE A 73 7.36 7.63 -1.19
CA ILE A 73 6.55 7.30 -0.01
C ILE A 73 6.06 5.85 -0.09
N CYS A 74 5.49 5.44 -1.24
CA CYS A 74 5.05 4.07 -1.46
C CYS A 74 6.21 3.06 -1.29
N ARG A 75 7.37 3.34 -1.90
CA ARG A 75 8.55 2.48 -1.79
C ARG A 75 9.00 2.35 -0.35
N ASP A 76 9.16 3.47 0.34
CA ASP A 76 9.74 3.53 1.67
C ASP A 76 8.81 2.80 2.67
N PHE A 77 7.49 2.99 2.54
CA PHE A 77 6.47 2.24 3.26
C PHE A 77 6.57 0.72 3.03
N PHE A 78 6.62 0.26 1.77
CA PHE A 78 6.69 -1.18 1.48
C PHE A 78 8.01 -1.81 1.94
N VAL A 79 9.13 -1.10 1.78
CA VAL A 79 10.44 -1.55 2.28
C VAL A 79 10.41 -1.68 3.79
N PHE A 80 9.85 -0.69 4.50
CA PHE A 80 9.71 -0.74 5.96
C PHE A 80 8.86 -1.92 6.39
N ALA A 81 7.69 -2.10 5.77
CA ALA A 81 6.83 -3.24 6.07
C ALA A 81 7.50 -4.59 5.81
N ASP A 82 8.32 -4.73 4.76
CA ASP A 82 9.09 -5.94 4.52
C ASP A 82 10.13 -6.18 5.63
N LEU A 83 10.83 -5.14 6.10
CA LEU A 83 11.76 -5.27 7.23
C LEU A 83 11.08 -5.81 8.50
N VAL A 84 9.87 -5.33 8.79
CA VAL A 84 9.06 -5.81 9.92
C VAL A 84 8.55 -7.24 9.69
N LYS A 85 8.07 -7.58 8.48
CA LYS A 85 7.59 -8.93 8.12
C LYS A 85 8.68 -10.00 8.24
N PHE A 86 9.91 -9.66 7.84
CA PHE A 86 11.08 -10.53 7.94
C PHE A 86 11.73 -10.48 9.33
N ALA A 87 11.09 -9.81 10.31
CA ALA A 87 11.55 -9.67 11.68
C ALA A 87 12.98 -9.09 11.81
N LYS A 88 13.43 -8.35 10.79
CA LYS A 88 14.71 -7.62 10.83
C LYS A 88 14.59 -6.34 11.66
N HIS A 89 13.36 -5.88 11.88
CA HIS A 89 13.06 -4.67 12.62
C HIS A 89 11.82 -4.87 13.51
N ILE A 90 11.91 -4.42 14.75
CA ILE A 90 10.79 -4.38 15.71
C ILE A 90 10.37 -2.90 15.77
N PRO A 91 9.26 -2.52 15.12
CA PRO A 91 8.83 -1.13 15.10
C PRO A 91 8.33 -0.73 16.50
N SER A 92 8.61 0.50 16.89
CA SER A 92 8.04 1.13 18.09
C SER A 92 6.61 1.62 17.82
N ASP A 93 5.87 1.99 18.87
CA ASP A 93 4.54 2.59 18.73
C ASP A 93 4.56 3.86 17.84
N SER A 94 5.67 4.61 17.88
CA SER A 94 5.88 5.77 17.01
C SER A 94 6.04 5.35 15.54
N ASP A 95 6.76 4.27 15.27
CA ASP A 95 6.95 3.76 13.90
C ASP A 95 5.63 3.21 13.33
N ILE A 96 4.84 2.54 14.18
CA ILE A 96 3.50 2.04 13.82
C ILE A 96 2.59 3.21 13.45
N SER A 97 2.59 4.27 14.27
CA SER A 97 1.82 5.48 14.01
C SER A 97 2.26 6.16 12.72
N SER A 98 3.58 6.25 12.48
CA SER A 98 4.14 6.79 11.23
C SER A 98 3.73 5.96 10.01
N SER A 99 3.77 4.62 10.12
CA SER A 99 3.38 3.72 9.03
C SER A 99 1.88 3.82 8.70
N LEU A 100 1.03 4.06 9.71
CA LEU A 100 -0.39 4.32 9.52
C LEU A 100 -0.62 5.64 8.78
N GLU A 101 0.09 6.69 9.19
CA GLU A 101 -0.01 7.99 8.53
C GLU A 101 0.47 7.93 7.08
N GLU A 102 1.60 7.26 6.82
CA GLU A 102 2.09 7.01 5.45
C GLU A 102 1.07 6.23 4.62
N ALA A 103 0.42 5.20 5.18
CA ALA A 103 -0.60 4.45 4.47
C ALA A 103 -1.83 5.31 4.13
N LYS A 104 -2.28 6.15 5.07
CA LYS A 104 -3.37 7.12 4.88
C LYS A 104 -3.00 8.15 3.81
N GLU A 105 -1.76 8.66 3.84
CA GLU A 105 -1.23 9.59 2.85
C GLU A 105 -1.21 8.96 1.45
N ILE A 106 -0.69 7.73 1.31
CA ILE A 106 -0.70 6.98 0.03
C ILE A 106 -2.13 6.85 -0.52
N ILE A 107 -3.10 6.52 0.34
CA ILE A 107 -4.50 6.40 -0.06
C ILE A 107 -5.05 7.75 -0.53
N GLN A 108 -4.77 8.83 0.21
CA GLN A 108 -5.23 10.17 -0.12
C GLN A 108 -4.61 10.72 -1.41
N LEU A 109 -3.33 10.44 -1.67
CA LEU A 109 -2.63 10.83 -2.91
C LEU A 109 -3.27 10.20 -4.16
N GLY A 110 -3.73 8.95 -4.04
CA GLY A 110 -4.47 8.28 -5.12
C GLY A 110 -5.83 8.92 -5.41
N HIS A 111 -6.41 9.66 -4.46
CA HIS A 111 -7.75 10.25 -4.58
C HIS A 111 -7.73 11.67 -5.18
N VAL A 112 -6.73 12.50 -4.85
CA VAL A 112 -6.79 13.97 -5.10
C VAL A 112 -6.04 14.43 -6.36
N ASP A 113 -4.90 13.82 -6.72
CA ASP A 113 -4.01 14.39 -7.75
C ASP A 113 -3.43 13.38 -8.76
N SER A 114 -3.80 12.10 -8.65
CA SER A 114 -3.38 11.07 -9.61
C SER A 114 -4.27 11.09 -10.84
N CYS A 115 -4.22 12.18 -11.63
CA CYS A 115 -4.76 12.16 -12.99
C CYS A 115 -4.00 11.06 -13.75
N PRO A 116 -4.60 9.91 -14.08
CA PRO A 116 -3.86 8.83 -14.70
C PRO A 116 -3.56 9.27 -16.14
N PRO A 117 -2.29 9.41 -16.57
CA PRO A 117 -2.02 9.34 -17.98
C PRO A 117 -2.46 7.94 -18.41
N GLN A 118 -3.48 7.88 -19.27
CA GLN A 118 -4.05 6.65 -19.79
C GLN A 118 -2.93 5.70 -20.23
N ILE A 119 -2.65 4.66 -19.45
CA ILE A 119 -1.63 3.68 -19.82
C ILE A 119 -2.32 2.62 -20.65
N PRO A 120 -1.76 2.28 -21.83
CA PRO A 120 -2.25 1.15 -22.58
C PRO A 120 -2.07 -0.10 -21.73
N VAL A 121 -3.21 -0.68 -21.35
CA VAL A 121 -3.37 -2.01 -20.74
C VAL A 121 -2.37 -2.95 -21.39
N LYS A 122 -1.28 -3.27 -20.68
CA LYS A 122 -0.42 -4.38 -21.10
C LYS A 122 -1.15 -5.64 -20.70
N ASN A 123 -1.81 -6.24 -21.70
CA ASN A 123 -2.26 -7.63 -21.66
C ASN A 123 -1.13 -8.49 -21.12
N PHE A 124 -1.18 -8.83 -19.83
CA PHE A 124 -0.34 -9.88 -19.30
C PHE A 124 -0.89 -11.17 -19.87
N GLN A 125 -0.20 -11.65 -20.90
CA GLN A 125 -0.44 -12.91 -21.55
C GLN A 125 -0.47 -14.02 -20.48
N GLU A 126 -1.62 -14.71 -20.40
CA GLU A 126 -1.69 -16.13 -20.09
C GLU A 126 -0.44 -16.83 -20.65
N ASN A 127 0.38 -17.41 -19.78
CA ASN A 127 1.32 -18.43 -20.20
C ASN A 127 1.51 -19.47 -19.09
N LYS A 128 0.71 -20.54 -19.24
CA LYS A 128 1.04 -21.96 -19.10
C LYS A 128 1.12 -22.60 -17.71
#